data_AF-A0A2S1T1W6-F1
#
_entry.id   AF-A0A2S1T1W6-F1
#
_cell.length_a   1.000
_cell.length_b   1.000
_cell.length_c   1.000
_cell.angle_alpha   90.00
_cell.angle_beta   90.00
_cell.angle_gamma   90.00
#
_symmetry.space_group_name_H-M   'P 1'
#
loop_
_entity.id
_entity.type
_entity.pdbx_description
1 polymer ?
#
loop_
_entity_poly.entity_id
_entity_poly.type
_entity_poly.pdbx_seq_one_letter_code
_entity_poly.pdbx_strand_id
1 'polypeptide(L)' 'MQGARLADQINRLPFETWLRADESAQRIGLPAAEAEKVLRAGRRRGSITVRREESSGHVLFKRVRRHPLPQMRPDGARA' A
#
# COMPACT_ATOMS: atom_id res chain seq x y z
N MET A 1 -3.98 -12.80 14.27
CA MET A 1 -5.00 -11.72 14.38
C MET A 1 -4.73 -10.43 13.59
N GLN A 2 -3.52 -10.12 13.09
CA GLN A 2 -3.26 -8.84 12.41
C GLN A 2 -3.73 -8.73 10.94
N GLY A 3 -3.92 -9.86 10.24
CA GLY A 3 -4.22 -9.86 8.80
C GLY A 3 -5.61 -9.34 8.42
N ALA A 4 -6.64 -9.65 9.22
CA ALA A 4 -8.02 -9.21 8.98
C ALA A 4 -8.18 -7.70 9.19
N ARG A 5 -7.64 -7.17 10.32
CA ARG A 5 -7.63 -5.73 10.62
C ARG A 5 -6.94 -4.90 9.53
N LEU A 6 -5.83 -5.41 8.98
CA LEU A 6 -5.12 -4.76 7.88
C LEU A 6 -5.98 -4.68 6.61
N ALA A 7 -6.67 -5.77 6.26
CA ALA A 7 -7.55 -5.80 5.09
C ALA A 7 -8.71 -4.82 5.27
N ASP A 8 -9.34 -4.78 6.45
CA ASP A 8 -10.43 -3.86 6.76
C ASP A 8 -9.99 -2.39 6.64
N GLN A 9 -8.81 -2.06 7.16
CA GLN A 9 -8.23 -0.71 7.07
C GLN A 9 -7.95 -0.31 5.62
N ILE A 10 -7.35 -1.19 4.82
CA ILE A 10 -7.10 -0.94 3.39
C ILE A 10 -8.43 -0.83 2.63
N ASN A 11 -9.44 -1.61 3.01
CA ASN A 11 -10.74 -1.60 2.35
C ASN A 11 -11.51 -0.28 2.52
N ARG A 12 -11.13 0.57 3.49
CA ARG A 12 -11.65 1.93 3.65
C ARG A 12 -11.11 2.91 2.60
N LEU A 13 -9.99 2.58 1.95
CA LEU A 13 -9.47 3.38 0.86
C LEU A 13 -10.35 3.20 -0.40
N PRO A 14 -10.63 4.29 -1.14
CA PRO A 14 -11.30 4.21 -2.42
C PRO A 14 -10.49 3.35 -3.40
N PHE A 15 -11.20 2.50 -4.13
CA PHE A 15 -10.60 1.60 -5.10
C PHE A 15 -10.02 2.39 -6.28
N GLU A 16 -8.81 2.01 -6.73
CA GLU A 16 -8.11 2.58 -7.89
C GLU A 16 -7.95 4.12 -7.91
N THR A 17 -8.03 4.75 -6.75
CA THR A 17 -7.81 6.19 -6.60
C THR A 17 -6.43 6.45 -6.01
N TRP A 18 -5.68 7.37 -6.62
CA TRP A 18 -4.40 7.82 -6.08
C TRP A 18 -4.62 8.85 -4.99
N LEU A 19 -4.07 8.60 -3.81
CA LEU A 19 -4.18 9.47 -2.65
C LEU A 19 -2.79 9.75 -2.07
N ARG A 20 -2.61 10.93 -1.49
CA ARG A 20 -1.45 11.25 -0.66
C ARG A 20 -1.51 10.49 0.67
N ALA A 21 -0.40 10.51 1.41
CA ALA A 21 -0.28 9.80 2.67
C ALA A 21 -1.26 10.31 3.75
N ASP A 22 -1.44 11.63 3.82
CA ASP A 22 -2.37 12.33 4.71
C ASP A 22 -3.83 12.01 4.36
N GLU A 23 -4.20 12.09 3.09
CA GLU A 23 -5.54 11.71 2.62
C GLU A 23 -5.85 10.24 2.93
N SER A 24 -4.87 9.36 2.71
CA SER A 24 -4.99 7.95 3.04
C SER A 24 -5.18 7.74 4.55
N ALA A 25 -4.44 8.47 5.39
CA ALA A 25 -4.56 8.39 6.85
C ALA A 25 -5.95 8.82 7.35
N GLN A 26 -6.48 9.92 6.79
CA GLN A 26 -7.84 10.39 7.09
C GLN A 26 -8.89 9.35 6.72
N ARG A 27 -8.79 8.73 5.53
CA ARG A 27 -9.73 7.70 5.07
C ARG A 27 -9.67 6.42 5.91
N ILE A 28 -8.48 6.01 6.32
CA ILE A 28 -8.31 4.84 7.20
C ILE A 28 -8.82 5.15 8.62
N GLY A 29 -8.77 6.42 9.03
CA GLY A 29 -9.13 6.88 10.37
C GLY A 29 -8.03 6.61 11.39
N LEU A 30 -6.76 6.76 10.98
CA LEU A 30 -5.59 6.54 11.83
C LEU A 30 -4.66 7.76 11.81
N PRO A 31 -3.86 7.94 12.88
CA PRO A 31 -2.74 8.89 12.86
C PRO A 31 -1.77 8.57 11.72
N ALA A 32 -1.13 9.60 11.16
CA ALA A 32 -0.26 9.48 9.98
C ALA A 32 0.80 8.37 10.12
N ALA A 33 1.48 8.29 11.28
CA ALA A 33 2.50 7.28 11.54
C ALA A 33 1.95 5.84 11.52
N GLU A 34 0.73 5.62 12.02
CA GLU A 34 0.07 4.31 12.00
C GLU A 34 -0.49 3.97 10.61
N ALA A 35 -1.08 4.95 9.93
CA ALA A 35 -1.54 4.80 8.55
C ALA A 35 -0.39 4.43 7.61
N GLU A 36 0.80 5.00 7.80
CA GLU A 36 1.97 4.67 7.00
C GLU A 36 2.38 3.19 7.18
N LYS A 37 2.32 2.66 8.40
CA LYS A 37 2.57 1.23 8.66
C LYS A 37 1.56 0.36 7.90
N VAL A 38 0.28 0.74 7.91
CA VAL A 38 -0.80 0.06 7.17
C VAL A 38 -0.54 0.08 5.66
N LEU A 39 -0.21 1.25 5.09
CA LEU A 39 0.07 1.42 3.66
C LEU A 39 1.30 0.60 3.23
N ARG A 40 2.38 0.62 4.03
CA ARG A 40 3.58 -0.20 3.79
C ARG A 40 3.26 -1.69 3.86
N ALA A 41 2.48 -2.13 4.83
CA ALA A 41 2.06 -3.53 4.95
C ALA A 41 1.16 -3.96 3.77
N GLY A 42 0.24 -3.09 3.34
CA GLY A 42 -0.58 -3.29 2.13
C GLY A 42 0.25 -3.41 0.87
N ARG A 43 1.30 -2.60 0.72
CA ARG A 43 2.24 -2.69 -0.40
C ARG A 43 2.98 -4.03 -0.41
N ARG A 44 3.50 -4.46 0.75
CA ARG A 44 4.16 -5.78 0.87
C ARG A 44 3.24 -6.95 0.51
N ARG A 45 1.93 -6.81 0.73
CA ARG A 45 0.91 -7.81 0.38
C ARG A 45 0.36 -7.69 -1.05
N GLY A 46 0.77 -6.68 -1.81
CA GLY A 46 0.29 -6.42 -3.17
C GLY A 46 -1.13 -5.84 -3.23
N SER A 47 -1.70 -5.35 -2.13
CA SER A 47 -3.02 -4.69 -2.13
C SER A 47 -2.93 -3.16 -2.27
N ILE A 48 -1.72 -2.61 -2.18
CA ILE A 48 -1.42 -1.19 -2.42
C ILE A 48 -0.29 -1.09 -3.45
N THR A 49 -0.40 -0.16 -4.39
CA THR A 49 0.71 0.29 -5.23
C THR A 49 1.08 1.73 -4.89
N VAL A 50 2.31 2.13 -5.22
CA VAL A 50 2.85 3.45 -4.93
C VAL A 50 3.47 4.06 -6.18
N ARG A 51 3.36 5.38 -6.32
CA ARG A 51 4.09 6.15 -7.34
C ARG A 51 4.57 7.46 -6.74
N ARG A 52 5.59 8.05 -7.35
CA ARG A 52 6.00 9.42 -7.04
C ARG A 52 5.38 10.35 -8.08
N GLU A 53 4.73 11.41 -7.62
CA GLU A 53 4.22 12.47 -8.49
C GLU A 53 5.40 13.37 -8.89
N GLU A 54 5.67 13.49 -10.18
CA GLU A 54 6.85 14.24 -10.69
C GLU A 54 6.74 15.73 -10.39
N SER A 55 5.54 16.30 -10.47
CA SER A 55 5.30 17.73 -10.34
C SER A 55 5.48 18.26 -8.92
N SER A 56 5.20 17.42 -7.91
CA SER A 56 5.20 17.82 -6.50
C SER A 56 6.21 17.06 -5.64
N GLY A 57 6.80 15.99 -6.18
CA GLY A 57 7.67 15.08 -5.46
C GLY A 57 6.94 14.20 -4.43
N HIS A 58 5.62 14.35 -4.25
CA HIS A 58 4.84 13.60 -3.27
C HIS A 58 4.72 12.11 -3.63
N VAL A 59 4.63 11.28 -2.61
CA VAL A 59 4.34 9.85 -2.77
C VAL A 59 2.83 9.64 -2.73
N LEU A 60 2.31 8.99 -3.75
CA LEU A 60 0.90 8.63 -3.89
C LEU A 60 0.72 7.13 -3.70
N PHE A 61 -0.39 6.76 -3.08
CA PHE A 61 -0.79 5.40 -2.75
C PHE A 61 -2.11 5.09 -3.43
N LYS A 62 -2.27 3.86 -3.93
CA LYS A 62 -3.51 3.41 -4.56
C LYS A 62 -3.82 1.98 -4.15
N ARG A 63 -5.07 1.75 -3.74
CA ARG A 63 -5.61 0.41 -3.50
C ARG A 63 -5.87 -0.31 -4.81
N VAL A 64 -5.43 -1.56 -4.90
CA VAL A 64 -5.58 -2.44 -6.06
C VAL A 64 -6.12 -3.81 -5.62
N ARG A 65 -6.75 -4.57 -6.53
CA ARG A 65 -7.39 -5.87 -6.18
C ARG A 65 -6.37 -6.89 -5.71
N ARG A 66 -5.27 -7.00 -6.47
CA ARG A 66 -4.07 -7.74 -6.14
C ARG A 66 -3.06 -7.39 -7.22
N HIS A 67 -1.96 -6.79 -6.84
CA HIS A 67 -0.77 -6.75 -7.68
C HIS A 67 -0.15 -8.15 -7.63
N PRO A 68 0.28 -8.73 -8.76
CA PRO A 68 1.26 -9.80 -8.69
C PRO A 68 2.44 -9.26 -7.89
N LEU A 69 2.75 -9.92 -6.77
CA LEU A 69 3.97 -9.65 -6.02
C LEU A 69 5.14 -9.83 -7.00
N PRO A 70 6.21 -9.02 -6.93
CA PRO A 70 7.42 -9.36 -7.65
C PRO A 70 7.75 -10.80 -7.28
N GLN A 71 7.75 -11.69 -8.27
CA GLN A 71 8.18 -13.07 -8.07
C GLN A 71 9.54 -12.96 -7.38
N MET A 72 9.63 -13.48 -6.16
CA MET A 72 10.93 -13.78 -5.57
C MET A 72 11.68 -14.54 -6.66
N ARG A 73 12.72 -13.94 -7.24
CA ARG A 73 13.66 -14.69 -8.05
C ARG A 73 14.11 -15.84 -7.15
N PRO A 74 13.94 -17.11 -7.54
CA PRO A 74 14.59 -18.18 -6.81
C PRO A 74 16.09 -17.92 -6.92
N ASP A 75 16.72 -17.56 -5.80
CA ASP A 75 18.16 -17.62 -5.63
C ASP A 75 18.56 -19.09 -5.83
N GLY A 76 18.96 -19.44 -7.05
CA GLY A 76 19.16 -20.83 -7.43
C GLY A 76 19.88 -21.06 -8.76
N ALA A 77 20.58 -20.06 -9.29
CA ALA A 77 21.53 -20.27 -10.39
C ALA A 77 22.96 -20.35 -9.82
N ARG A 78 23.24 -21.44 -9.10
CA ARG A 78 24.59 -22.00 -8.99
C ARG A 78 24.60 -23.30 -9.78
N ALA A 79 25.22 -23.25 -10.96
CA ALA A 79 25.86 -24.36 -11.63
C ALA A 79 27.11 -23.80 -12.32
#